data_AF-A0A2V8M3V6-F1
#
_entry.id   AF-A0A2V8M3V6-F1
#
_cell.length_a   1.000
_cell.length_b   1.000
_cell.length_c   1.000
_cell.angle_alpha   90.00
_cell.angle_beta   90.00
_cell.angle_gamma   90.00
#
_symmetry.space_group_name_H-M   'P 1'
#
loop_
_entity.id
_entity.type
_entity.pdbx_description
1 polymer ?
#
loop_
_entity_poly.entity_id
_entity_poly.type
_entity_poly.pdbx_seq_one_letter_code
_entity_poly.pdbx_strand_id
1 'polypeptide(L)'
;MRRGFAAACLASRSRWNLPGQRNDKRFRNSEAVREIVAVRRSSEQIKTLTYEQFSEHIEAELAVERILQLAIQIVIDVATHNVATTHNKRPQDYEQAIELLGEIGVLPSIFAKSIKPMAGFRNILVHGYMTIDRSKVFDNMQRGTDDFRIFAEHVSAWLDKQGLSNPSQDKS
;
A
#
# COMPACT_ATOMS: atom_id res chain seq x y z
N MET A 1 7.92 28.85 2.40
CA MET A 1 8.47 27.59 1.86
C MET A 1 7.32 26.71 1.38
N ARG A 2 7.09 26.63 0.07
CA ARG A 2 6.11 25.70 -0.53
C ARG A 2 6.90 24.55 -1.16
N ARG A 3 6.85 23.35 -0.58
CA ARG A 3 7.39 22.13 -1.20
C ARG A 3 6.26 21.12 -1.39
N GLY A 4 5.70 21.10 -2.60
CA GLY A 4 5.70 19.91 -3.44
C GLY A 4 5.01 18.61 -3.00
N PHE A 5 4.07 18.58 -2.05
CA PHE A 5 3.36 17.32 -1.72
C PHE A 5 2.39 16.83 -2.82
N ALA A 6 1.87 17.72 -3.68
CA ALA A 6 0.79 17.38 -4.63
C ALA A 6 1.26 16.69 -5.94
N ALA A 7 2.53 16.83 -6.35
CA ALA A 7 2.97 16.43 -7.69
C ALA A 7 3.18 14.91 -7.87
N ALA A 8 3.49 14.18 -6.79
CA ALA A 8 3.71 12.73 -6.87
C ALA A 8 2.41 11.92 -7.02
N CYS A 9 1.27 12.49 -6.62
CA CYS A 9 0.00 11.78 -6.41
C CYS A 9 -0.83 11.54 -7.68
N LEU A 10 -0.68 12.42 -8.70
CA LEU A 10 -1.48 12.35 -9.94
C LEU A 10 -0.86 11.45 -11.02
N ALA A 11 0.40 11.07 -10.87
CA ALA A 11 1.13 10.28 -11.88
C ALA A 11 0.88 8.76 -11.79
N SER A 12 0.37 8.24 -10.67
CA SER A 12 0.19 6.78 -10.49
C SER A 12 -1.00 6.24 -11.30
N ARG A 13 -2.13 6.95 -11.32
CA ARG A 13 -3.40 6.42 -11.88
C ARG A 13 -3.39 6.20 -13.39
N SER A 14 -2.64 7.00 -14.15
CA SER A 14 -2.50 6.84 -15.61
C SER A 14 -1.49 5.76 -16.01
N ARG A 15 -0.56 5.41 -15.11
CA ARG A 15 0.51 4.43 -15.36
C ARG A 15 -0.01 2.98 -15.41
N TRP A 16 -1.10 2.69 -14.73
CA TRP A 16 -1.70 1.34 -14.63
C TRP A 16 -2.55 0.91 -15.85
N ASN A 17 -2.70 1.77 -16.86
CA ASN A 17 -3.62 1.58 -17.99
C ASN A 17 -2.92 1.42 -19.36
N LEU A 18 -1.63 1.08 -19.39
CA LEU A 18 -0.91 0.83 -20.65
C LEU A 18 -1.37 -0.50 -21.31
N PRO A 19 -1.69 -0.49 -22.62
CA PRO A 19 -2.05 -1.70 -23.36
C PRO A 19 -0.95 -2.77 -23.27
N GLY A 20 -1.32 -4.04 -23.05
CA GLY A 20 -0.40 -5.18 -22.98
C GLY A 20 0.22 -5.47 -21.60
N GLN A 21 0.23 -4.51 -20.68
CA GLN A 21 0.83 -4.65 -19.34
C GLN A 21 -0.21 -5.01 -18.25
N ARG A 22 -1.50 -5.12 -18.61
CA ARG A 22 -2.59 -5.29 -17.63
C ARG A 22 -2.49 -6.57 -16.80
N ASN A 23 -2.04 -7.67 -17.40
CA ASN A 23 -1.95 -8.99 -16.76
C ASN A 23 -0.52 -9.42 -16.42
N ASP A 24 0.49 -8.57 -16.67
CA ASP A 24 1.87 -8.90 -16.33
C ASP A 24 2.11 -8.77 -14.83
N LYS A 25 2.12 -9.91 -14.16
CA LYS A 25 2.42 -10.09 -12.74
C LYS A 25 3.76 -9.47 -12.34
N ARG A 26 4.78 -9.54 -13.20
CA ARG A 26 6.09 -8.96 -12.92
C ARG A 26 6.01 -7.43 -12.86
N PHE A 27 5.47 -6.84 -13.91
CA PHE A 27 5.33 -5.38 -14.01
C PHE A 27 4.50 -4.83 -12.85
N ARG A 28 3.33 -5.42 -12.59
CA ARG A 28 2.40 -4.97 -11.55
C ARG A 28 3.02 -4.95 -10.16
N ASN A 29 3.65 -6.05 -9.76
CA ASN A 29 4.27 -6.15 -8.44
C ASN A 29 5.50 -5.23 -8.33
N SER A 30 6.31 -5.10 -9.38
CA SER A 30 7.49 -4.23 -9.36
C SER A 30 7.14 -2.73 -9.21
N GLU A 31 6.09 -2.26 -9.89
CA GLU A 31 5.62 -0.88 -9.72
C GLU A 31 4.96 -0.69 -8.35
N ALA A 32 4.20 -1.67 -7.85
CA ALA A 32 3.61 -1.60 -6.52
C ALA A 32 4.67 -1.48 -5.41
N VAL A 33 5.76 -2.26 -5.49
CA VAL A 33 6.89 -2.14 -4.56
C VAL A 33 7.50 -0.74 -4.61
N ARG A 34 7.71 -0.18 -5.81
CA ARG A 34 8.23 1.20 -5.96
C ARG A 34 7.30 2.24 -5.35
N GLU A 35 6.00 2.12 -5.57
CA GLU A 35 5.02 3.04 -5.01
C GLU A 35 4.95 2.94 -3.49
N ILE A 36 4.97 1.73 -2.92
CA ILE A 36 5.02 1.54 -1.45
C ILE A 36 6.26 2.19 -0.85
N VAL A 37 7.44 2.01 -1.47
CA VAL A 37 8.68 2.65 -1.00
C VAL A 37 8.58 4.18 -1.09
N ALA A 38 7.96 4.73 -2.13
CA ALA A 38 7.75 6.16 -2.27
C ALA A 38 6.79 6.71 -1.20
N VAL A 39 5.66 6.03 -0.97
CA VAL A 39 4.67 6.40 0.05
C VAL A 39 5.29 6.36 1.44
N ARG A 40 6.12 5.35 1.74
CA ARG A 40 6.87 5.28 3.00
C ARG A 40 7.80 6.47 3.19
N ARG A 41 8.56 6.87 2.17
CA ARG A 41 9.43 8.07 2.27
C ARG A 41 8.63 9.33 2.59
N SER A 42 7.44 9.47 2.01
CA SER A 42 6.53 10.58 2.34
C SER A 42 5.97 10.49 3.76
N SER A 43 5.72 9.29 4.30
CA SER A 43 5.24 9.11 5.67
C SER A 43 6.32 9.36 6.73
N GLU A 44 7.62 9.13 6.45
CA GLU A 44 8.70 9.42 7.41
C GLU A 44 8.73 10.90 7.84
N GLN A 45 8.38 11.81 6.93
CA GLN A 45 8.30 13.25 7.24
C GLN A 45 7.12 13.60 8.16
N ILE A 46 6.15 12.70 8.26
CA ILE A 46 4.94 12.87 9.08
C ILE A 46 5.08 12.11 10.40
N LYS A 47 5.84 11.01 10.44
CA LYS A 47 6.15 10.28 11.68
C LYS A 47 6.81 11.16 12.76
N THR A 48 7.49 12.22 12.35
CA THR A 48 8.13 13.17 13.27
C THR A 48 7.15 14.15 13.92
N LEU A 49 5.88 14.18 13.50
CA LEU A 49 4.86 15.05 14.09
C LEU A 49 4.35 14.46 15.41
N THR A 50 4.13 15.33 16.40
CA THR A 50 3.35 14.96 17.59
C THR A 50 1.86 14.90 17.26
N TYR A 51 1.07 14.28 18.14
CA TYR A 51 -0.38 14.31 17.98
C TYR A 51 -0.94 15.73 18.04
N GLU A 52 -0.38 16.62 18.88
CA GLU A 52 -0.81 18.03 18.90
C GLU A 52 -0.62 18.69 17.54
N GLN A 53 0.58 18.58 16.96
CA GLN A 53 0.90 19.15 15.64
C GLN A 53 0.03 18.55 14.53
N PHE A 54 -0.30 17.26 14.63
CA PHE A 54 -1.23 16.61 13.71
C PHE A 54 -2.65 17.15 13.85
N SER A 55 -3.13 17.34 15.09
CA SER A 55 -4.49 17.77 15.38
C SER A 55 -4.76 19.26 15.09
N GLU A 56 -3.72 20.09 15.09
CA GLU A 56 -3.80 21.53 14.83
C GLU A 56 -3.73 21.89 13.33
N HIS A 57 -3.27 20.97 12.47
CA HIS A 57 -3.06 21.21 11.05
C HIS A 57 -3.89 20.28 10.17
N ILE A 58 -4.97 20.81 9.58
CA ILE A 58 -5.83 20.07 8.66
C ILE A 58 -5.07 19.52 7.44
N GLU A 59 -4.02 20.21 6.99
CA GLU A 59 -3.18 19.75 5.89
C GLU A 59 -2.38 18.49 6.25
N ALA A 60 -1.93 18.38 7.50
CA ALA A 60 -1.22 17.20 7.99
C ALA A 60 -2.18 16.01 8.10
N GLU A 61 -3.38 16.23 8.63
CA GLU A 61 -4.46 15.23 8.69
C GLU A 61 -4.79 14.67 7.31
N LEU A 62 -5.13 15.54 6.36
CA LEU A 62 -5.49 15.14 4.99
C LEU A 62 -4.33 14.44 4.26
N ALA A 63 -3.09 14.86 4.52
CA ALA A 63 -1.91 14.22 3.95
C ALA A 63 -1.75 12.78 4.47
N VAL A 64 -1.90 12.57 5.78
CA VAL A 64 -1.82 11.24 6.42
C VAL A 64 -2.91 10.32 5.91
N GLU A 65 -4.15 10.77 5.90
CA GLU A 65 -5.29 10.00 5.40
C GLU A 65 -5.05 9.55 3.97
N ARG A 66 -4.58 10.48 3.12
CA ARG A 66 -4.30 10.18 1.72
C ARG A 66 -3.15 9.19 1.54
N ILE A 67 -2.09 9.33 2.33
CA ILE A 67 -0.93 8.42 2.31
C ILE A 67 -1.36 7.01 2.72
N LEU A 68 -2.11 6.88 3.82
CA LEU A 68 -2.64 5.59 4.29
C LEU A 68 -3.59 4.96 3.26
N GLN A 69 -4.50 5.75 2.71
CA GLN A 69 -5.43 5.30 1.68
C GLN A 69 -4.67 4.75 0.46
N LEU A 70 -3.63 5.45 0.00
CA LEU A 70 -2.82 5.03 -1.14
C LEU A 70 -2.03 3.76 -0.85
N ALA A 71 -1.35 3.69 0.30
CA ALA A 71 -0.59 2.52 0.70
C ALA A 71 -1.47 1.26 0.75
N ILE A 72 -2.64 1.36 1.39
CA ILE A 72 -3.59 0.25 1.48
C ILE A 72 -4.15 -0.11 0.10
N GLN A 73 -4.43 0.88 -0.75
CA GLN A 73 -4.91 0.61 -2.11
C GLN A 73 -3.89 -0.20 -2.91
N ILE A 74 -2.59 0.11 -2.79
CA ILE A 74 -1.53 -0.64 -3.48
C ILE A 74 -1.49 -2.09 -2.99
N VAL A 75 -1.62 -2.32 -1.67
CA VAL A 75 -1.72 -3.68 -1.10
C VAL A 75 -2.90 -4.45 -1.69
N ILE A 76 -4.08 -3.82 -1.78
CA ILE A 76 -5.29 -4.43 -2.35
C ILE A 76 -5.10 -4.74 -3.83
N ASP A 77 -4.51 -3.83 -4.59
CA ASP A 77 -4.28 -4.00 -6.03
C ASP A 77 -3.32 -5.17 -6.30
N VAL A 78 -2.25 -5.28 -5.50
CA VAL A 78 -1.33 -6.44 -5.51
C VAL A 78 -2.07 -7.73 -5.16
N ALA A 79 -2.86 -7.71 -4.09
CA ALA A 79 -3.60 -8.87 -3.63
C ALA A 79 -4.56 -9.40 -4.70
N THR A 80 -5.45 -8.54 -5.17
CA THR A 80 -6.46 -8.90 -6.18
C THR A 80 -5.82 -9.36 -7.49
N HIS A 81 -4.76 -8.69 -7.95
CA HIS A 81 -4.06 -9.08 -9.18
C HIS A 81 -3.38 -10.45 -9.06
N ASN A 82 -2.62 -10.70 -8.00
CA ASN A 82 -1.91 -11.97 -7.84
C ASN A 82 -2.87 -13.14 -7.60
N VAL A 83 -3.93 -12.93 -6.83
CA VAL A 83 -4.95 -13.96 -6.59
C VAL A 83 -5.67 -14.32 -7.90
N ALA A 84 -6.07 -13.33 -8.68
CA ALA A 84 -6.74 -13.55 -9.96
C ALA A 84 -5.85 -14.31 -10.96
N THR A 85 -4.56 -13.97 -11.02
CA THR A 85 -3.61 -14.57 -11.98
C THR A 85 -3.03 -15.92 -11.54
N THR A 86 -2.98 -16.21 -10.24
CA THR A 86 -2.33 -17.43 -9.70
C THR A 86 -3.35 -18.50 -9.33
N HIS A 87 -4.45 -18.11 -8.70
CA HIS A 87 -5.33 -19.04 -8.03
C HIS A 87 -6.69 -19.22 -8.73
N ASN A 88 -6.97 -18.38 -9.73
CA ASN A 88 -8.26 -18.28 -10.44
C ASN A 88 -9.48 -18.20 -9.49
N LYS A 89 -9.25 -17.86 -8.22
CA LYS A 89 -10.27 -17.60 -7.21
C LYS A 89 -10.68 -16.14 -7.34
N ARG A 90 -11.98 -15.87 -7.23
CA ARG A 90 -12.48 -14.50 -7.04
C ARG A 90 -12.65 -14.28 -5.54
N PRO A 91 -11.86 -13.39 -4.92
CA PRO A 91 -12.08 -13.05 -3.52
C PRO A 91 -13.45 -12.38 -3.38
N GLN A 92 -14.14 -12.69 -2.28
CA GLN A 92 -15.44 -12.13 -1.90
C GLN A 92 -15.32 -10.65 -1.55
N ASP A 93 -14.22 -10.27 -0.92
CA ASP A 93 -13.87 -8.90 -0.54
C ASP A 93 -12.35 -8.68 -0.55
N TYR A 94 -11.92 -7.46 -0.21
CA TYR A 94 -10.51 -7.11 -0.17
C TYR A 94 -9.74 -7.74 0.98
N GLU A 95 -10.38 -8.06 2.11
CA GLU A 95 -9.71 -8.76 3.22
C GLU A 95 -9.35 -10.18 2.80
N GLN A 96 -10.28 -10.87 2.15
CA GLN A 96 -10.04 -12.19 1.59
C GLN A 96 -8.97 -12.16 0.50
N ALA A 97 -8.93 -11.12 -0.33
CA ALA A 97 -7.85 -10.97 -1.31
C ALA A 97 -6.47 -10.95 -0.64
N ILE A 98 -6.32 -10.21 0.47
CA ILE A 98 -5.08 -10.13 1.24
C ILE A 98 -4.76 -11.47 1.92
N GLU A 99 -5.77 -12.13 2.50
CA GLU A 99 -5.58 -13.44 3.14
C GLU A 99 -5.10 -14.51 2.13
N LEU A 100 -5.64 -14.50 0.91
CA LEU A 100 -5.24 -15.39 -0.16
C LEU A 100 -3.80 -15.18 -0.62
N LEU A 101 -3.18 -14.00 -0.41
CA LEU A 101 -1.74 -13.83 -0.63
C LEU A 101 -0.89 -14.78 0.26
N GLY A 102 -1.40 -15.09 1.45
CA GLY A 102 -0.80 -16.06 2.35
C GLY A 102 -0.94 -17.50 1.86
N GLU A 103 -2.06 -17.85 1.21
CA GLU A 103 -2.28 -19.18 0.62
C GLU A 103 -1.36 -19.41 -0.58
N ILE A 104 -1.13 -18.39 -1.41
CA ILE A 104 -0.31 -18.49 -2.63
C ILE A 104 1.19 -18.31 -2.38
N GLY A 105 1.59 -18.16 -1.11
CA GLY A 105 2.98 -18.03 -0.70
C GLY A 105 3.66 -16.70 -1.04
N VAL A 106 2.88 -15.65 -1.37
CA VAL A 106 3.41 -14.28 -1.53
C VAL A 106 3.77 -13.69 -0.18
N LEU A 107 2.93 -13.93 0.84
CA LEU A 107 3.14 -13.49 2.21
C LEU A 107 3.20 -14.68 3.16
N PRO A 108 3.87 -14.57 4.32
CA PRO A 108 3.63 -15.49 5.43
C PRO A 108 2.15 -15.42 5.85
N SER A 109 1.49 -16.56 6.05
CA SER A 109 0.05 -16.58 6.34
C SER A 109 -0.32 -15.84 7.63
N ILE A 110 0.56 -15.83 8.63
CA ILE A 110 0.38 -15.07 9.88
C ILE A 110 0.35 -13.57 9.59
N PHE A 111 1.29 -13.09 8.77
CA PHE A 111 1.37 -11.69 8.38
C PHE A 111 0.16 -11.27 7.53
N ALA A 112 -0.23 -12.08 6.53
CA ALA A 112 -1.43 -11.82 5.73
C ALA A 112 -2.69 -11.64 6.61
N LYS A 113 -2.85 -12.49 7.63
CA LYS A 113 -3.96 -12.37 8.60
C LYS A 113 -3.87 -11.14 9.50
N SER A 114 -2.66 -10.70 9.88
CA SER A 114 -2.51 -9.50 10.71
C SER A 114 -2.80 -8.23 9.93
N ILE A 115 -2.45 -8.17 8.64
CA ILE A 115 -2.62 -6.97 7.83
C ILE A 115 -3.99 -6.86 7.15
N LYS A 116 -4.74 -7.96 6.94
CA LYS A 116 -6.02 -7.91 6.23
C LYS A 116 -7.04 -6.86 6.74
N PRO A 117 -7.16 -6.54 8.05
CA PRO A 117 -8.10 -5.52 8.53
C PRO A 117 -7.85 -4.11 7.97
N MET A 118 -6.65 -3.84 7.41
CA MET A 118 -6.36 -2.56 6.77
C MET A 118 -7.31 -2.26 5.59
N ALA A 119 -7.81 -3.28 4.91
CA ALA A 119 -8.77 -3.10 3.83
C ALA A 119 -10.10 -2.49 4.35
N GLY A 120 -10.58 -2.96 5.50
CA GLY A 120 -11.71 -2.36 6.20
C GLY A 120 -11.41 -0.92 6.66
N PHE A 121 -10.21 -0.67 7.19
CA PHE A 121 -9.79 0.68 7.58
C PHE A 121 -9.79 1.67 6.41
N ARG A 122 -9.36 1.26 5.22
CA ARG A 122 -9.47 2.09 4.00
C ARG A 122 -10.91 2.46 3.68
N ASN A 123 -11.89 1.59 3.92
CA ASN A 123 -13.30 1.94 3.71
C ASN A 123 -13.78 3.01 4.71
N ILE A 124 -13.32 2.94 5.96
CA ILE A 124 -13.59 3.97 6.97
C ILE A 124 -12.96 5.31 6.56
N LEU A 125 -11.70 5.31 6.09
CA LEU A 125 -11.04 6.53 5.61
C LEU A 125 -11.77 7.20 4.43
N VAL A 126 -12.37 6.41 3.52
CA VAL A 126 -13.02 6.96 2.32
C VAL A 126 -14.48 7.36 2.55
N HIS A 127 -15.22 6.59 3.34
CA HIS A 127 -16.66 6.75 3.48
C HIS A 127 -17.08 7.29 4.86
N GLY A 128 -16.22 7.18 5.87
CA GLY A 128 -16.53 7.49 7.26
C GLY A 128 -16.27 8.92 7.69
N TYR A 129 -16.03 9.87 6.77
CA TYR A 129 -15.50 11.22 7.05
C TYR A 129 -16.24 12.02 8.14
N MET A 130 -17.51 11.73 8.43
CA MET A 130 -18.27 12.35 9.54
C MET A 130 -17.96 11.77 10.92
N THR A 131 -17.19 10.68 11.00
CA THR A 131 -16.99 9.84 12.20
C THR A 131 -15.55 9.33 12.37
N ILE A 132 -14.60 9.80 11.54
CA ILE A 132 -13.21 9.36 11.64
C ILE A 132 -12.60 9.85 12.95
N ASP A 133 -12.14 8.90 13.76
CA ASP A 133 -11.40 9.16 14.98
C ASP A 133 -9.94 9.46 14.63
N ARG A 134 -9.57 10.74 14.73
CA ARG A 134 -8.25 11.27 14.41
C ARG A 134 -7.13 10.59 15.19
N SER A 135 -7.39 10.21 16.44
CA SER A 135 -6.40 9.50 17.26
C SER A 135 -6.07 8.14 16.65
N LYS A 136 -7.08 7.42 16.16
CA LYS A 136 -6.90 6.14 15.47
C LYS A 136 -6.16 6.30 14.14
N VAL A 137 -6.42 7.37 13.39
CA VAL A 137 -5.69 7.63 12.14
C VAL A 137 -4.20 7.85 12.43
N PHE A 138 -3.90 8.67 13.43
CA PHE A 138 -2.53 8.92 13.86
C PHE A 138 -1.82 7.64 14.36
N ASP A 139 -2.49 6.84 15.20
CA ASP A 139 -1.94 5.56 15.68
C ASP A 139 -1.69 4.56 14.55
N ASN A 140 -2.63 4.43 13.60
CA ASN A 140 -2.46 3.58 12.43
C ASN A 140 -1.35 4.10 11.51
N MET A 141 -1.14 5.41 11.42
CA MET A 141 0.01 5.98 10.71
C MET A 141 1.32 5.58 11.38
N GLN A 142 1.43 5.72 12.70
CA GLN A 142 2.67 5.41 13.41
C GLN A 142 3.04 3.93 13.34
N ARG A 143 2.04 3.03 13.39
CA ARG A 143 2.25 1.57 13.36
C ARG A 143 2.29 1.00 11.94
N GLY A 144 1.42 1.45 11.05
CA GLY A 144 1.16 0.81 9.75
C GLY A 144 2.22 1.04 8.68
N THR A 145 3.09 2.04 8.82
CA THR A 145 4.20 2.25 7.87
C THR A 145 5.18 1.08 7.80
N ASP A 146 5.34 0.36 8.92
CA ASP A 146 6.27 -0.76 9.01
C ASP A 146 5.68 -1.99 8.32
N ASP A 147 4.36 -2.17 8.41
CA ASP A 147 3.65 -3.23 7.69
C ASP A 147 3.78 -3.06 6.17
N PHE A 148 3.69 -1.83 5.65
CA PHE A 148 3.90 -1.60 4.21
C PHE A 148 5.32 -1.93 3.77
N ARG A 149 6.34 -1.62 4.60
CA ARG A 149 7.73 -2.02 4.34
C ARG A 149 7.87 -3.55 4.29
N ILE A 150 7.37 -4.24 5.31
CA ILE A 150 7.42 -5.71 5.41
C ILE A 150 6.69 -6.36 4.23
N PHE A 151 5.54 -5.81 3.83
CA PHE A 151 4.80 -6.26 2.66
C PHE A 151 5.64 -6.12 1.37
N ALA A 152 6.28 -4.97 1.14
CA ALA A 152 7.11 -4.75 -0.04
C ALA A 152 8.34 -5.68 -0.09
N GLU A 153 8.93 -5.99 1.06
CA GLU A 153 10.03 -6.96 1.18
C GLU A 153 9.58 -8.37 0.81
N HIS A 154 8.41 -8.81 1.30
CA HIS A 154 7.87 -10.12 0.96
C HIS A 154 7.50 -10.24 -0.53
N VAL A 155 6.86 -9.22 -1.10
CA VAL A 155 6.52 -9.20 -2.54
C VAL A 155 7.79 -9.23 -3.39
N SER A 156 8.81 -8.44 -3.05
CA SER A 156 10.10 -8.45 -3.74
C SER A 156 10.77 -9.82 -3.68
N ALA A 157 10.89 -10.40 -2.48
CA ALA A 157 11.49 -11.71 -2.29
C ALA A 157 10.72 -12.83 -3.03
N TRP A 158 9.40 -12.70 -3.11
CA TRP A 158 8.59 -13.62 -3.90
C TRP A 158 8.84 -13.46 -5.40
N LEU A 159 8.96 -12.24 -5.93
CA LEU A 159 9.32 -12.01 -7.33
C LEU A 159 10.70 -12.58 -7.68
N ASP A 160 11.68 -12.41 -6.79
CA ASP A 160 13.03 -12.98 -6.95
C ASP A 160 12.98 -14.51 -7.08
N LYS A 161 12.22 -15.18 -6.20
CA LYS A 161 12.03 -16.64 -6.23
C LYS A 161 11.37 -17.14 -7.51
N GLN A 162 10.52 -16.33 -8.15
CA GLN A 162 9.85 -16.67 -9.40
C GLN A 162 10.73 -16.37 -10.64
N GLY A 163 11.94 -15.82 -10.48
CA GLY A 163 12.77 -15.36 -11.59
C GLY A 163 12.21 -14.13 -12.30
N LEU A 164 11.32 -13.39 -11.64
CA LEU A 164 10.63 -12.21 -12.18
C LEU A 164 11.26 -10.89 -11.70
N SER A 165 12.39 -10.93 -10.98
CA SER A 165 13.05 -9.72 -10.53
C SER A 165 13.69 -8.93 -11.67
N ASN A 166 13.84 -7.61 -11.51
CA ASN A 166 14.42 -6.76 -12.55
C ASN A 166 15.96 -6.73 -12.37
N PRO A 167 16.79 -7.14 -13.35
CA PRO A 167 18.25 -7.19 -13.21
C PRO A 167 18.96 -5.83 -12.98
N SER A 168 18.24 -4.73 -12.81
CA SER A 168 18.77 -3.37 -12.99
C SER A 168 18.26 -2.34 -11.96
N GLN A 169 18.06 -2.73 -10.70
CA GLN A 169 17.75 -1.77 -9.62
C GLN A 169 18.73 -1.80 -8.43
N ASP A 170 19.76 -2.65 -8.45
CA ASP A 170 20.72 -2.79 -7.33
C ASP A 170 22.08 -2.11 -7.58
N LYS A 171 22.11 -1.08 -8.43
CA LYS A 171 23.32 -0.26 -8.65
C LYS A 171 22.92 1.21 -8.81
N SER A 172 22.92 1.95 -7.72
CA SER A 172 23.34 3.37 -7.62
C SER A 172 23.20 3.85 -6.17
#